data_AF-A0A3D1J302-F1
#
_entry.id   AF-A0A3D1J302-F1
#
_cell.length_a   1.000
_cell.length_b   1.000
_cell.length_c   1.000
_cell.angle_alpha   90.00
_cell.angle_beta   90.00
_cell.angle_gamma   90.00
#
_symmetry.space_group_name_H-M   'P 1'
#
loop_
_entity.id
_entity.type
_entity.pdbx_description
1 polymer ?
#
loop_
_entity_poly.entity_id
_entity_poly.type
_entity_poly.pdbx_seq_one_letter_code
_entity_poly.pdbx_strand_id
1 'polypeptide(L)' 'FGTGYSSLAYLKRLPVDELKIDKSFVMNMERDADDAKIVRSTIDLGHNMGLRVVAEGIES' A
#
# COMPACT_ATOMS: atom_id res chain seq x y z
N PHE A 1 4.33 1.27 -3.08
CA PHE A 1 5.24 2.43 -3.04
C PHE A 1 6.58 1.96 -2.54
N GLY A 2 7.58 1.78 -3.40
CA GLY A 2 8.85 1.23 -2.90
C GLY A 2 9.90 0.86 -3.94
N THR A 3 9.56 0.56 -5.20
CA THR A 3 10.59 0.03 -6.12
C THR A 3 10.47 0.45 -7.60
N GLY A 4 9.52 1.30 -7.99
CA GLY A 4 9.48 1.81 -9.37
C GLY A 4 8.35 2.81 -9.64
N TYR A 5 8.72 4.02 -10.08
CA TYR A 5 7.89 5.04 -10.76
C TYR A 5 6.42 5.21 -10.34
N SER A 6 6.14 5.41 -9.05
CA SER A 6 4.86 5.98 -8.62
C SER A 6 5.10 7.02 -7.54
N SER A 7 5.10 8.29 -7.94
CA SER A 7 5.00 9.40 -7.00
C SER A 7 3.55 9.54 -6.53
N LEU A 8 3.31 10.07 -5.33
CA LEU A 8 1.94 10.39 -4.86
C LEU A 8 1.21 11.34 -5.82
N ALA A 9 1.97 12.22 -6.49
CA ALA A 9 1.45 13.11 -7.52
C ALA A 9 0.91 12.35 -8.74
N TYR A 10 1.50 11.20 -9.08
CA TYR A 10 1.01 10.34 -10.15
C TYR A 10 -0.23 9.56 -9.71
N LEU A 11 -0.22 8.98 -8.50
CA LEU A 11 -1.36 8.26 -7.94
C LEU A 11 -2.64 9.12 -7.93
N LYS A 12 -2.53 10.40 -7.55
CA LYS A 12 -3.66 11.35 -7.54
C LYS A 12 -4.33 11.54 -8.91
N ARG A 13 -3.61 11.32 -10.02
CA ARG A 13 -4.12 11.54 -11.38
C ARG A 13 -4.57 10.26 -12.08
N LEU A 14 -4.24 9.11 -11.51
CA LEU A 14 -4.61 7.82 -12.08
C LEU A 14 -6.09 7.55 -11.80
N PRO A 15 -6.88 7.10 -12.80
CA PRO A 15 -8.25 6.67 -12.60
C PRO A 15 -8.26 5.25 -12.01
N VAL A 16 -7.75 5.11 -10.79
CA VAL A 16 -7.72 3.84 -10.05
C VAL A 16 -8.68 3.93 -8.87
N ASP A 17 -9.33 2.81 -8.57
CA ASP A 17 -10.23 2.68 -7.42
C ASP A 17 -9.57 1.91 -6.26
N GLU A 18 -8.35 1.42 -6.48
CA GLU A 18 -7.62 0.61 -5.51
C GLU A 18 -6.14 0.98 -5.39
N LEU A 19 -5.64 0.82 -4.17
CA LEU A 19 -4.24 0.92 -3.81
C LEU A 19 -3.78 -0.42 -3.23
N LYS A 20 -2.74 -0.99 -3.84
CA LYS A 20 -2.19 -2.29 -3.45
C LYS A 20 -1.00 -2.16 -2.52
N ILE A 21 -0.94 -2.98 -1.48
CA ILE A 21 0.20 -3.13 -0.57
C ILE A 21 0.95 -4.40 -0.96
N ASP A 22 2.24 -4.26 -1.24
CA ASP A 22 3.09 -5.39 -1.62
C ASP A 22 3.16 -6.45 -0.51
N LYS A 23 3.15 -7.71 -0.91
CA LYS A 23 3.15 -8.86 0.00
C LYS A 23 4.34 -8.88 0.97
N SER A 24 5.50 -8.34 0.59
CA SER A 24 6.69 -8.34 1.45
C SER A 24 6.44 -7.59 2.76
N PHE A 25 5.84 -6.39 2.69
CA PHE A 25 5.46 -5.62 3.87
C PHE A 25 4.38 -6.35 4.70
N VAL A 26 3.39 -6.93 4.03
CA VAL A 26 2.28 -7.63 4.71
C VAL A 26 2.76 -8.88 5.43
N MET A 27 3.70 -9.63 4.87
CA MET A 27 4.24 -10.85 5.48
C MET A 27 5.20 -10.56 6.65
N ASN A 28 5.87 -9.41 6.63
CA ASN A 28 6.88 -9.06 7.61
C ASN A 28 6.35 -8.19 8.76
N MET A 29 5.21 -7.50 8.60
CA MET A 29 4.70 -6.53 9.59
C MET A 29 4.45 -7.10 10.99
N GLU A 30 4.26 -8.41 11.14
CA GLU A 30 4.12 -9.03 12.47
C GLU A 30 5.42 -9.03 13.28
N ARG A 31 6.57 -8.98 12.59
CA ARG A 31 7.92 -9.11 13.18
C ARG A 31 8.78 -7.87 12.99
N ASP A 32 8.42 -7.02 12.03
CA ASP A 32 9.10 -5.76 11.73
C ASP A 32 8.15 -4.58 11.91
N ALA A 33 8.47 -3.74 12.90
CA ALA A 33 7.66 -2.57 13.23
C ALA A 33 7.71 -1.48 12.16
N ASP A 34 8.77 -1.42 11.35
CA ASP A 34 8.86 -0.45 10.25
C ASP A 34 8.00 -0.88 9.07
N ASP A 35 7.96 -2.18 8.77
CA ASP A 35 7.01 -2.72 7.79
C ASP A 35 5.56 -2.50 8.24
N ALA A 36 5.25 -2.70 9.53
CA ALA A 36 3.93 -2.38 10.09
C ALA A 36 3.53 -0.91 9.91
N LYS A 37 4.48 0.02 10.11
CA LYS A 37 4.24 1.47 9.89
C LYS A 37 4.01 1.76 8.41
N ILE A 38 4.72 1.10 7.50
CA ILE A 38 4.54 1.27 6.05
C ILE A 38 3.15 0.79 5.64
N VAL A 39 2.74 -0.40 6.10
CA VAL A 39 1.39 -0.94 5.85
C VAL A 39 0.34 0.05 6.36
N ARG A 40 0.46 0.50 7.62
CA ARG A 40 -0.50 1.41 8.22
C ARG A 40 -0.60 2.74 7.48
N SER A 41 0.54 3.36 7.17
CA SER A 41 0.59 4.64 6.46
C SER A 41 -0.01 4.53 5.06
N THR A 42 0.18 3.39 4.39
CA THR A 42 -0.40 3.14 3.07
C THR A 42 -1.92 2.97 3.15
N ILE A 43 -2.42 2.29 4.18
CA ILE A 43 -3.87 2.18 4.46
C ILE A 43 -4.49 3.57 4.66
N ASP A 44 -3.90 4.36 5.56
CA ASP A 44 -4.42 5.69 5.89
C ASP A 44 -4.38 6.62 4.65
N LEU A 45 -3.31 6.56 3.85
CA LEU A 45 -3.21 7.28 2.58
C LEU A 45 -4.33 6.86 1.60
N GLY A 46 -4.51 5.56 1.36
CA GLY A 46 -5.50 5.06 0.42
C GLY A 46 -6.92 5.50 0.80
N HIS A 47 -7.28 5.35 2.08
CA HIS A 47 -8.58 5.80 2.58
C HIS A 47 -8.78 7.32 2.46
N ASN A 48 -7.76 8.13 2.77
CA ASN A 48 -7.82 9.58 2.61
C ASN A 48 -8.00 10.01 1.14
N MET A 49 -7.59 9.15 0.20
CA MET A 49 -7.78 9.35 -1.24
C MET A 49 -9.09 8.73 -1.78
N GLY A 50 -9.90 8.11 -0.92
CA GLY A 50 -11.13 7.41 -1.33
C GLY A 50 -10.89 6.09 -2.07
N LEU A 51 -9.68 5.54 -1.96
CA LEU A 51 -9.29 4.29 -2.62
C LEU A 51 -9.56 3.10 -1.70
N ARG A 52 -9.96 1.98 -2.30
CA ARG A 52 -9.93 0.67 -1.61
C ARG A 52 -8.48 0.25 -1.42
N VAL A 53 -8.14 -0.29 -0.26
CA VAL A 53 -6.78 -0.78 0.00
C VAL A 53 -6.80 -2.30 0.06
N VAL A 54 -5.93 -2.96 -0.71
CA VAL A 54 -5.85 -4.43 -0.78
C VAL A 54 -4.42 -4.91 -0.59
N ALA A 55 -4.25 -6.01 0.13
CA ALA A 55 -2.96 -6.69 0.28
C ALA A 55 -2.74 -7.63 -0.92
N GLU A 56 -1.58 -7.53 -1.56
CA GLU A 56 -1.17 -8.46 -2.62
C GLU A 56 -0.62 -9.76 -2.05
N GLY A 57 -0.69 -10.83 -2.84
CA GLY A 57 0.01 -12.09 -2.56
C GLY A 57 -0.50 -12.88 -1.36
N ILE A 58 -1.70 -12.56 -0.85
CA ILE A 58 -2.45 -13.42 0.06
C ILE A 58 -3.21 -14.45 -0.80
N GLU A 59 -2.47 -15.29 -1.49
CA GLU A 59 -3.01 -16.41 -2.27
C GLU A 59 -2.72 -17.69 -1.48
N SER A 60 -3.78 -18.48 -1.20
CA SER A 60 -3.71 -19.77 -0.50
C SER A 60 -3.46 -20.92 -1.46
#